data_AF-A0A501QDY1-F1
#
_entry.id   AF-A0A501QDY1-F1
#
_cell.length_a   1.000
_cell.length_b   1.000
_cell.length_c   1.000
_cell.angle_alpha   90.00
_cell.angle_beta   90.00
_cell.angle_gamma   90.00
#
_symmetry.space_group_name_H-M   'P 1'
#
loop_
_entity.id
_entity.type
_entity.pdbx_description
1 polymer ?
#
loop_
_entity_poly.entity_id
_entity_poly.type
_entity_poly.pdbx_seq_one_letter_code
_entity_poly.pdbx_strand_id
1 'polypeptide(L)'
;MLAKDFDLFKQKYKENCKTESSNPVILELYSYILKNEAIDSEVWTVGGGNDAVVRILEHYFSDEDWKELEPELENWTTNQLEIFTECIVEGSAESDSDDLNSTIMNRFYLLKKLLIIGEQRDRLRNDIFLKLIDNIEFLNKCKSITLEEATEIASYFDYSERIKDEKYQDDITTITLKAMMEKSGN
;
A
#
# COMPACT_ATOMS: atom_id res chain seq x y z
N MET A 1 -4.20 -10.48 17.79
CA MET A 1 -5.14 -11.62 17.97
C MET A 1 -4.45 -12.85 18.57
N LEU A 2 -5.10 -13.66 19.43
CA LEU A 2 -4.54 -14.96 19.87
C LEU A 2 -4.77 -16.05 18.80
N ALA A 3 -3.87 -17.02 18.68
CA ALA A 3 -3.93 -18.08 17.66
C ALA A 3 -5.28 -18.84 17.64
N LYS A 4 -5.81 -19.20 18.82
CA LYS A 4 -7.11 -19.88 18.96
C LYS A 4 -8.29 -19.04 18.46
N ASP A 5 -8.20 -17.71 18.58
CA ASP A 5 -9.25 -16.79 18.14
C ASP A 5 -9.18 -16.65 16.61
N PHE A 6 -7.98 -16.74 16.03
CA PHE A 6 -7.78 -16.74 14.59
C PHE A 6 -8.27 -18.05 13.92
N ASP A 7 -8.17 -19.21 14.57
CA ASP A 7 -8.72 -20.45 13.99
C ASP A 7 -10.23 -20.40 13.76
N LEU A 8 -10.98 -19.80 14.70
CA LEU A 8 -12.42 -19.55 14.53
C LEU A 8 -12.68 -18.52 13.43
N PHE A 9 -11.82 -17.52 13.32
CA PHE A 9 -11.87 -16.52 12.25
C PHE A 9 -11.65 -17.17 10.87
N LYS A 10 -10.65 -18.05 10.72
CA LYS A 10 -10.41 -18.84 9.50
C LYS A 10 -11.63 -19.63 9.08
N GLN A 11 -12.35 -20.24 10.02
CA GLN A 11 -13.57 -21.01 9.70
C GLN A 11 -14.68 -20.11 9.15
N LYS A 12 -14.87 -18.93 9.73
CA LYS A 12 -15.90 -17.97 9.30
C LYS A 12 -15.63 -17.43 7.89
N TYR A 13 -14.36 -17.19 7.55
CA TYR A 13 -13.93 -16.59 6.29
C TYR A 13 -13.18 -17.58 5.37
N LYS A 14 -13.50 -18.87 5.47
CA LYS A 14 -12.71 -19.96 4.87
C LYS A 14 -12.41 -19.81 3.38
N GLU A 15 -13.33 -19.22 2.61
CA GLU A 15 -13.17 -19.06 1.17
C GLU A 15 -12.09 -18.02 0.82
N ASN A 16 -12.00 -16.95 1.62
CA ASN A 16 -11.15 -15.79 1.36
C ASN A 16 -9.94 -15.68 2.29
N CYS A 17 -9.89 -16.46 3.37
CA CYS A 17 -8.73 -16.55 4.25
C CYS A 17 -7.58 -17.29 3.54
N LYS A 18 -6.58 -16.54 3.09
CA LYS A 18 -5.39 -17.04 2.37
C LYS A 18 -4.09 -16.81 3.12
N THR A 19 -4.11 -16.08 4.24
CA THR A 19 -2.87 -15.84 4.97
C THR A 19 -2.24 -17.13 5.50
N GLU A 20 -0.93 -17.24 5.34
CA GLU A 20 -0.12 -18.34 5.90
C GLU A 20 0.67 -17.91 7.14
N SER A 21 0.68 -16.62 7.44
CA SER A 21 1.40 -16.07 8.59
C SER A 21 0.89 -16.63 9.92
N SER A 22 1.81 -16.77 10.86
CA SER A 22 1.53 -17.03 12.28
C SER A 22 1.87 -15.84 13.17
N ASN A 23 2.37 -14.75 12.59
CA ASN A 23 2.73 -13.54 13.29
C ASN A 23 1.45 -12.83 13.79
N PRO A 24 1.27 -12.64 15.10
CA PRO A 24 0.02 -12.13 15.67
C PRO A 24 -0.32 -10.70 15.24
N VAL A 25 0.68 -9.90 14.84
CA VAL A 25 0.50 -8.52 14.37
C VAL A 25 0.03 -8.51 12.92
N ILE A 26 0.65 -9.32 12.05
CA ILE A 26 0.20 -9.52 10.67
C ILE A 26 -1.21 -10.12 10.67
N LEU A 27 -1.50 -11.07 11.56
CA LEU A 27 -2.83 -11.64 11.70
C LEU A 27 -3.87 -10.61 12.15
N GLU A 28 -3.50 -9.62 12.97
CA GLU A 28 -4.39 -8.52 13.36
C GLU A 28 -4.75 -7.65 12.13
N LEU A 29 -3.74 -7.23 11.37
CA LEU A 29 -3.92 -6.48 10.11
C LEU A 29 -4.80 -7.25 9.13
N TYR A 30 -4.44 -8.50 8.86
CA TYR A 30 -5.15 -9.35 7.91
C TYR A 30 -6.60 -9.59 8.33
N SER A 31 -6.84 -9.82 9.63
CA SER A 31 -8.20 -9.99 10.14
C SER A 31 -9.05 -8.75 9.98
N TYR A 32 -8.45 -7.56 10.14
CA TYR A 32 -9.15 -6.31 9.91
C TYR A 32 -9.59 -6.19 8.44
N ILE A 33 -8.69 -6.50 7.50
CA ILE A 33 -9.01 -6.48 6.06
C ILE A 33 -10.10 -7.50 5.73
N LEU A 34 -9.89 -8.77 6.11
CA LEU A 34 -10.80 -9.87 5.80
C LEU A 34 -12.21 -9.69 6.40
N LYS A 35 -12.32 -9.00 7.54
CA LYS A 35 -13.62 -8.72 8.15
C LYS A 35 -14.43 -7.69 7.35
N ASN A 36 -13.75 -6.74 6.72
CA ASN A 36 -14.37 -5.59 6.08
C ASN A 36 -14.36 -5.67 4.54
N GLU A 37 -13.61 -6.60 3.92
CA GLU A 37 -13.51 -6.72 2.45
C GLU A 37 -14.82 -7.02 1.73
N ALA A 38 -15.81 -7.58 2.45
CA ALA A 38 -17.14 -7.89 1.95
C ALA A 38 -18.19 -6.84 2.33
N ILE A 39 -17.78 -5.77 3.01
CA ILE A 39 -18.62 -4.62 3.36
C ILE A 39 -18.50 -3.58 2.23
N ASP A 40 -19.50 -2.70 2.12
CA ASP A 40 -19.48 -1.56 1.19
C ASP A 40 -18.16 -0.79 1.25
N SER A 41 -17.66 -0.33 0.09
CA SER A 41 -16.38 0.38 -0.04
C SER A 41 -16.33 1.67 0.77
N GLU A 42 -17.49 2.24 1.15
CA GLU A 42 -17.56 3.39 2.07
C GLU A 42 -16.91 3.11 3.44
N VAL A 43 -16.75 1.85 3.84
CA VAL A 43 -16.06 1.50 5.09
C VAL A 43 -14.60 1.97 5.10
N TRP A 44 -13.94 1.97 3.95
CA TRP A 44 -12.52 2.29 3.82
C TRP A 44 -12.26 3.79 3.91
N THR A 45 -13.07 4.57 3.19
CA THR A 45 -12.94 6.02 3.10
C THR A 45 -13.71 6.72 4.21
N VAL A 46 -15.05 6.72 4.15
CA VAL A 46 -15.92 7.43 5.10
C VAL A 46 -15.93 6.77 6.48
N GLY A 47 -15.83 5.44 6.52
CA GLY A 47 -15.78 4.66 7.77
C GLY A 47 -14.43 4.70 8.49
N GLY A 48 -13.40 5.31 7.90
CA GLY A 48 -12.06 5.42 8.48
C GLY A 48 -11.27 4.11 8.48
N GLY A 49 -11.62 3.16 7.61
CA GLY A 49 -10.92 1.88 7.46
C GLY A 49 -9.47 2.03 7.02
N ASN A 50 -9.19 2.97 6.09
CA ASN A 50 -7.84 3.27 5.63
C ASN A 50 -6.94 3.73 6.79
N ASP A 51 -7.42 4.69 7.59
CA ASP A 51 -6.71 5.17 8.77
C ASP A 51 -6.55 4.07 9.84
N ALA A 52 -7.53 3.17 9.98
CA ALA A 52 -7.43 2.07 10.93
C ALA A 52 -6.31 1.09 10.56
N VAL A 53 -6.17 0.76 9.26
CA VAL A 53 -5.06 -0.04 8.77
C VAL A 53 -3.73 0.65 9.00
N VAL A 54 -3.62 1.94 8.69
CA VAL A 54 -2.39 2.71 8.92
C VAL A 54 -2.05 2.77 10.41
N ARG A 55 -3.02 2.95 11.30
CA ARG A 55 -2.79 2.90 12.77
C ARG A 55 -2.33 1.53 13.26
N ILE A 56 -2.82 0.43 12.66
CA ILE A 56 -2.32 -0.92 12.98
C ILE A 56 -0.84 -1.02 12.60
N LEU A 57 -0.48 -0.57 11.39
CA LEU A 57 0.90 -0.56 10.92
C LEU A 57 1.80 0.30 11.82
N GLU A 58 1.36 1.52 12.14
CA GLU A 58 2.13 2.46 12.95
C GLU A 58 2.36 1.98 14.38
N HIS A 59 1.31 1.48 15.05
CA HIS A 59 1.38 1.21 16.49
C HIS A 59 1.86 -0.19 16.84
N TYR A 60 1.68 -1.17 15.95
CA TYR A 60 1.92 -2.58 16.29
C TYR A 60 3.10 -3.19 15.53
N PHE A 61 3.52 -2.65 14.38
CA PHE A 61 4.61 -3.25 13.62
C PHE A 61 5.97 -2.79 14.11
N SER A 62 6.82 -3.77 14.43
CA SER A 62 8.26 -3.62 14.53
C SER A 62 8.93 -3.81 13.17
N ASP A 63 10.21 -3.47 13.05
CA ASP A 63 11.01 -3.67 11.83
C ASP A 63 10.99 -5.12 11.31
N GLU A 64 10.83 -6.11 12.20
CA GLU A 64 10.75 -7.51 11.79
C GLU A 64 9.36 -7.85 11.22
N ASP A 65 8.29 -7.29 11.78
CA ASP A 65 6.93 -7.51 11.30
C ASP A 65 6.75 -6.96 9.87
N TRP A 66 7.41 -5.85 9.54
CA TRP A 66 7.42 -5.32 8.17
C TRP A 66 8.09 -6.28 7.18
N LYS A 67 9.22 -6.89 7.56
CA LYS A 67 9.92 -7.88 6.73
C LYS A 67 9.14 -9.18 6.59
N GLU A 68 8.44 -9.61 7.63
CA GLU A 68 7.59 -10.80 7.59
C GLU A 68 6.32 -10.57 6.77
N LEU A 69 5.79 -9.34 6.72
CA LEU A 69 4.60 -8.99 5.93
C LEU A 69 4.88 -9.04 4.43
N GLU A 70 6.05 -8.58 3.99
CA GLU A 70 6.38 -8.47 2.56
C GLU A 70 6.20 -9.79 1.76
N PRO A 71 6.77 -10.95 2.17
CA PRO A 71 6.54 -12.21 1.47
C PRO A 71 5.10 -12.72 1.65
N GLU A 72 4.43 -12.37 2.74
CA GLU A 72 3.07 -12.80 3.04
C GLU A 72 2.03 -12.20 2.09
N LEU A 73 2.29 -11.01 1.53
CA LEU A 73 1.42 -10.37 0.54
C LEU A 73 1.22 -11.25 -0.72
N GLU A 74 2.17 -12.11 -1.06
CA GLU A 74 2.04 -13.03 -2.20
C GLU A 74 0.91 -14.06 -2.00
N ASN A 75 0.54 -14.33 -0.75
CA ASN A 75 -0.52 -15.28 -0.42
C ASN A 75 -1.92 -14.63 -0.49
N TRP A 76 -2.01 -13.32 -0.33
CA TRP A 76 -3.30 -12.62 -0.24
C TRP A 76 -4.01 -12.58 -1.59
N THR A 77 -5.34 -12.50 -1.58
CA THR A 77 -6.14 -12.38 -2.82
C THR A 77 -5.91 -11.02 -3.50
N THR A 78 -6.17 -10.90 -4.79
CA THR A 78 -6.03 -9.60 -5.49
C THR A 78 -6.88 -8.52 -4.84
N ASN A 79 -8.15 -8.82 -4.50
CA ASN A 79 -9.04 -7.90 -3.78
C ASN A 79 -8.45 -7.44 -2.43
N GLN A 80 -7.82 -8.34 -1.68
CA GLN A 80 -7.15 -7.99 -0.41
C GLN A 80 -5.96 -7.06 -0.63
N LEU A 81 -5.19 -7.30 -1.68
CA LEU A 81 -4.05 -6.44 -2.04
C LEU A 81 -4.51 -5.07 -2.55
N GLU A 82 -5.58 -5.00 -3.33
CA GLU A 82 -6.18 -3.73 -3.78
C GLU A 82 -6.63 -2.89 -2.58
N ILE A 83 -7.42 -3.48 -1.67
CA ILE A 83 -7.87 -2.83 -0.43
C ILE A 83 -6.67 -2.37 0.40
N PHE A 84 -5.68 -3.25 0.58
CA PHE A 84 -4.50 -2.91 1.36
C PHE A 84 -3.69 -1.78 0.72
N THR A 85 -3.57 -1.78 -0.61
CA THR A 85 -2.90 -0.73 -1.38
C THR A 85 -3.59 0.61 -1.14
N GLU A 86 -4.92 0.67 -1.29
CA GLU A 86 -5.73 1.85 -1.00
C GLU A 86 -5.46 2.38 0.41
N CYS A 87 -5.51 1.48 1.41
CA CYS A 87 -5.24 1.83 2.80
C CYS A 87 -3.85 2.48 2.97
N ILE A 88 -2.80 1.89 2.38
CA ILE A 88 -1.43 2.40 2.57
C ILE A 88 -1.08 3.62 1.71
N VAL A 89 -1.89 4.01 0.72
CA VAL A 89 -1.65 5.25 -0.05
C VAL A 89 -2.55 6.39 0.41
N GLU A 90 -3.80 6.10 0.78
CA GLU A 90 -4.80 7.11 1.17
C GLU A 90 -4.83 7.34 2.68
N GLY A 91 -4.62 6.29 3.48
CA GLY A 91 -4.75 6.35 4.93
C GLY A 91 -3.78 7.33 5.59
N SER A 92 -4.22 7.91 6.70
CA SER A 92 -3.46 8.87 7.48
C SER A 92 -3.11 8.36 8.87
N ALA A 93 -1.89 8.67 9.31
CA ALA A 93 -1.43 8.47 10.68
C ALA A 93 -1.34 9.81 11.41
N GLU A 94 -1.49 9.80 12.74
CA GLU A 94 -1.30 11.01 13.56
C GLU A 94 0.12 11.57 13.43
N SER A 95 1.09 10.68 13.21
CA SER A 95 2.50 10.99 13.04
C SER A 95 2.96 11.11 11.59
N ASP A 96 2.06 11.20 10.60
CA ASP A 96 2.44 11.46 9.19
C ASP A 96 3.23 12.79 9.03
N SER A 97 3.12 13.68 10.01
CA SER A 97 3.88 14.94 10.09
C SER A 97 5.20 14.85 10.86
N ASP A 98 5.51 13.69 11.46
CA ASP A 98 6.74 13.46 12.20
C ASP A 98 7.82 12.90 11.28
N ASP A 99 8.86 13.70 11.03
CA ASP A 99 9.98 13.37 10.16
C ASP A 99 10.81 12.18 10.65
N LEU A 100 10.66 11.79 11.93
CA LEU A 100 11.30 10.61 12.50
C LEU A 100 10.47 9.34 12.34
N ASN A 101 9.21 9.42 11.88
CA ASN A 101 8.38 8.25 11.67
C ASN A 101 8.75 7.53 10.36
N SER A 102 9.27 6.30 10.50
CA SER A 102 9.61 5.42 9.38
C SER A 102 8.38 4.81 8.68
N THR A 103 7.17 4.92 9.25
CA THR A 103 5.94 4.29 8.72
C THR A 103 5.61 4.72 7.30
N ILE A 104 5.80 6.00 6.94
CA ILE A 104 5.59 6.46 5.55
C ILE A 104 6.54 5.75 4.59
N MET A 105 7.82 5.64 4.96
CA MET A 105 8.80 4.95 4.11
C MET A 105 8.57 3.45 4.08
N ASN A 106 8.16 2.83 5.19
CA ASN A 106 7.78 1.41 5.21
C ASN A 106 6.57 1.13 4.31
N ARG A 107 5.55 2.01 4.32
CA ARG A 107 4.42 1.97 3.38
C ARG A 107 4.87 2.12 1.94
N PHE A 108 5.82 3.01 1.66
CA PHE A 108 6.42 3.15 0.33
C PHE A 108 7.10 1.85 -0.14
N TYR A 109 7.85 1.16 0.73
CA TYR A 109 8.48 -0.11 0.38
C TYR A 109 7.45 -1.22 0.13
N LEU A 110 6.38 -1.28 0.92
CA LEU A 110 5.26 -2.19 0.64
C LEU A 110 4.57 -1.86 -0.68
N LEU A 111 4.36 -0.58 -1.00
CA LEU A 111 3.78 -0.15 -2.26
C LEU A 111 4.59 -0.66 -3.46
N LYS A 112 5.93 -0.55 -3.42
CA LYS A 112 6.79 -1.12 -4.46
C LYS A 112 6.55 -2.62 -4.65
N LYS A 113 6.52 -3.37 -3.55
CA LYS A 113 6.24 -4.81 -3.58
C LYS A 113 4.87 -5.11 -4.18
N LEU A 114 3.84 -4.36 -3.78
CA LEU A 114 2.47 -4.50 -4.28
C LEU A 114 2.38 -4.23 -5.79
N LEU A 115 3.06 -3.21 -6.30
CA LEU A 115 3.10 -2.91 -7.74
C LEU A 115 3.71 -4.06 -8.55
N ILE A 116 4.79 -4.67 -8.05
CA ILE A 116 5.41 -5.86 -8.65
C ILE A 116 4.41 -7.03 -8.67
N ILE A 117 3.73 -7.30 -7.55
CA ILE A 117 2.71 -8.37 -7.48
C ILE A 117 1.57 -8.09 -8.46
N GLY A 118 1.08 -6.86 -8.50
CA GLY A 118 -0.01 -6.44 -9.39
C GLY A 118 0.32 -6.65 -10.87
N GLU A 119 1.53 -6.25 -11.28
CA GLU A 119 2.00 -6.45 -12.66
C GLU A 119 2.11 -7.93 -13.03
N GLN A 120 2.56 -8.78 -12.09
CA GLN A 120 2.68 -10.22 -12.31
C GLN A 120 1.32 -10.92 -12.39
N ARG A 121 0.32 -10.48 -11.62
CA ARG A 121 -1.00 -11.11 -11.55
C ARG A 121 -1.93 -10.70 -12.69
N ASP A 122 -2.02 -9.41 -12.99
CA ASP A 122 -2.82 -8.90 -14.10
C ASP A 122 -2.22 -7.61 -14.67
N ARG A 123 -1.40 -7.79 -15.70
CA ARG A 123 -0.75 -6.68 -16.40
C ARG A 123 -1.73 -5.73 -17.11
N LEU A 124 -2.94 -6.19 -17.45
CA LEU A 124 -3.90 -5.39 -18.23
C LEU A 124 -4.89 -4.62 -17.34
N ARG A 125 -5.16 -5.13 -16.14
CA ARG A 125 -5.99 -4.48 -15.11
C ARG A 125 -5.29 -4.56 -13.77
N ASN A 126 -4.19 -3.80 -13.67
CA ASN A 126 -3.47 -3.69 -12.42
C ASN A 126 -4.22 -2.72 -11.49
N ASP A 127 -5.27 -3.21 -10.82
CA ASP A 127 -6.09 -2.40 -9.92
C ASP A 127 -5.29 -1.85 -8.74
N ILE A 128 -4.22 -2.55 -8.31
CA ILE A 128 -3.22 -2.04 -7.36
C ILE A 128 -2.57 -0.76 -7.89
N PHE A 129 -2.11 -0.76 -9.15
CA PHE A 129 -1.53 0.43 -9.77
C PHE A 129 -2.55 1.55 -9.92
N LEU A 130 -3.83 1.24 -10.21
CA LEU A 130 -4.89 2.25 -10.24
C LEU A 130 -5.07 2.95 -8.89
N LYS A 131 -4.96 2.21 -7.76
CA LYS A 131 -5.00 2.83 -6.42
C LYS A 131 -3.88 3.84 -6.20
N LEU A 132 -2.69 3.58 -6.73
CA LEU A 132 -1.60 4.55 -6.71
C LEU A 132 -1.87 5.75 -7.63
N ILE A 133 -2.42 5.55 -8.83
CA ILE A 133 -2.80 6.67 -9.71
C ILE A 133 -3.79 7.60 -9.01
N ASP A 134 -4.83 7.04 -8.38
CA ASP A 134 -5.87 7.80 -7.70
C ASP A 134 -5.33 8.58 -6.49
N ASN A 135 -4.22 8.10 -5.88
CA ASN A 135 -3.62 8.66 -4.68
C ASN A 135 -2.14 9.04 -4.87
N ILE A 136 -1.78 9.55 -6.06
CA ILE A 136 -0.38 9.78 -6.44
C ILE A 136 0.36 10.70 -5.48
N GLU A 137 -0.36 11.62 -4.84
CA GLU A 137 0.18 12.59 -3.88
C GLU A 137 0.80 11.93 -2.63
N PHE A 138 0.50 10.65 -2.36
CA PHE A 138 1.20 9.86 -1.36
C PHE A 138 2.74 9.92 -1.54
N LEU A 139 3.22 9.93 -2.78
CA LEU A 139 4.65 10.02 -3.09
C LEU A 139 5.29 11.32 -2.59
N ASN A 140 4.52 12.42 -2.47
CA ASN A 140 5.03 13.68 -1.91
C ASN A 140 5.38 13.55 -0.42
N LYS A 141 4.72 12.65 0.31
CA LYS A 141 4.98 12.37 1.72
C LYS A 141 6.31 11.62 1.93
N CYS A 142 6.79 10.89 0.93
CA CYS A 142 7.97 10.05 1.03
C CYS A 142 9.26 10.89 0.97
N LYS A 143 10.03 10.91 2.06
CA LYS A 143 11.18 11.84 2.24
C LYS A 143 12.53 11.32 1.78
N SER A 144 12.74 10.01 1.79
CA SER A 144 14.05 9.41 1.61
C SER A 144 14.09 8.45 0.42
N ILE A 145 13.39 8.80 -0.67
CA ILE A 145 13.39 8.02 -1.91
C ILE A 145 14.71 8.25 -2.65
N THR A 146 15.39 7.17 -3.01
CA THR A 146 16.59 7.19 -3.87
C THR A 146 16.23 7.38 -5.35
N LEU A 147 17.17 7.85 -6.16
CA LEU A 147 16.95 8.02 -7.60
C LEU A 147 16.55 6.71 -8.31
N GLU A 148 17.10 5.58 -7.86
CA GLU A 148 16.75 4.25 -8.38
C GLU A 148 15.28 3.93 -8.12
N GLU A 149 14.82 4.12 -6.88
CA GLU A 149 13.43 3.89 -6.48
C GLU A 149 12.45 4.84 -7.18
N ALA A 150 12.83 6.12 -7.31
CA ALA A 150 12.03 7.10 -8.04
C ALA A 150 11.88 6.72 -9.52
N THR A 151 12.96 6.25 -10.14
CA THR A 151 12.97 5.80 -11.54
C THR A 151 12.10 4.55 -11.72
N GLU A 152 12.18 3.60 -10.79
CA GLU A 152 11.36 2.39 -10.79
C GLU A 152 9.87 2.73 -10.74
N ILE A 153 9.45 3.58 -9.80
CA ILE A 153 8.05 4.04 -9.71
C ILE A 153 7.63 4.79 -10.98
N ALA A 154 8.45 5.71 -11.47
CA ALA A 154 8.13 6.50 -12.67
C ALA A 154 7.95 5.63 -13.93
N SER A 155 8.60 4.46 -13.98
CA SER A 155 8.46 3.52 -15.11
C SER A 155 7.06 2.94 -15.23
N TYR A 156 6.33 2.73 -14.12
CA TYR A 156 4.93 2.28 -14.14
C TYR A 156 3.99 3.27 -14.84
N PHE A 157 4.37 4.54 -14.94
CA PHE A 157 3.56 5.61 -15.55
C PHE A 157 3.98 5.96 -16.98
N ASP A 158 4.95 5.25 -17.58
CA ASP A 158 5.58 5.67 -18.84
C ASP A 158 6.07 7.13 -18.80
N TYR A 159 6.63 7.56 -17.65
CA TYR A 159 6.91 8.97 -17.36
C TYR A 159 7.74 9.67 -18.45
N SER A 160 8.72 8.99 -19.05
CA SER A 160 9.54 9.55 -20.13
C SER A 160 8.74 9.91 -21.39
N GLU A 161 7.64 9.21 -21.65
CA GLU A 161 6.73 9.53 -22.75
C GLU A 161 5.74 10.62 -22.33
N ARG A 162 5.23 10.58 -21.10
CA ARG A 162 4.34 11.62 -20.56
C ARG A 162 4.93 13.02 -20.65
N ILE A 163 6.21 13.19 -20.28
CA ILE A 163 6.86 14.51 -20.30
C ILE A 163 7.10 15.07 -21.71
N LYS A 164 6.99 14.25 -22.76
CA LYS A 164 7.08 14.69 -24.15
C LYS A 164 5.73 15.12 -24.71
N ASP A 165 4.64 14.70 -24.07
CA ASP A 165 3.28 15.00 -24.48
C ASP A 165 2.74 16.20 -23.70
N GLU A 166 2.53 17.31 -24.42
CA GLU A 166 2.03 18.58 -23.87
C GLU A 166 0.70 18.42 -23.12
N LYS A 167 -0.11 17.39 -23.44
CA LYS A 167 -1.38 17.12 -22.76
C LYS A 167 -1.20 16.82 -21.27
N TYR A 168 -0.09 16.18 -20.90
CA TYR A 168 0.15 15.67 -19.54
C TYR A 168 1.11 16.56 -18.74
N GLN A 169 1.57 17.67 -19.34
CA GLN A 169 2.63 18.51 -18.77
C GLN A 169 2.28 19.06 -17.37
N ASP A 170 1.01 19.41 -17.15
CA ASP A 170 0.54 20.04 -15.93
C ASP A 170 -0.46 19.16 -15.13
N ASP A 171 -0.54 17.86 -15.45
CA ASP A 171 -1.39 16.98 -14.66
C ASP A 171 -0.74 16.61 -13.32
N ILE A 172 -1.57 16.26 -12.33
CA ILE A 172 -1.13 15.97 -10.97
C ILE A 172 -0.13 14.82 -10.90
N THR A 173 -0.24 13.83 -11.79
CA THR A 173 0.67 12.68 -11.86
C THR A 173 2.06 13.13 -12.31
N THR A 174 2.15 13.86 -13.42
CA THR A 174 3.40 14.37 -13.98
C THR A 174 4.07 15.34 -13.02
N ILE A 175 3.30 16.23 -12.38
CA ILE A 175 3.81 17.16 -11.36
C ILE A 175 4.39 16.40 -10.17
N THR A 176 3.67 15.40 -9.65
CA THR A 176 4.11 14.62 -8.49
C THR A 176 5.34 13.77 -8.81
N LEU A 177 5.36 13.09 -9.96
CA LEU A 177 6.51 12.30 -10.40
C LEU A 177 7.75 13.19 -10.63
N LYS A 178 7.56 14.38 -11.20
CA LYS A 178 8.64 15.35 -11.36
C LYS A 178 9.23 15.78 -10.02
N ALA A 179 8.39 16.15 -9.05
CA ALA A 179 8.82 16.54 -7.71
C ALA A 179 9.57 15.41 -6.99
N MET A 180 9.08 14.17 -7.12
CA MET A 180 9.75 12.98 -6.58
C MET A 180 11.15 12.80 -7.20
N MET A 181 11.26 12.86 -8.53
CA MET A 181 12.54 12.72 -9.24
C MET A 181 13.54 13.79 -8.84
N GLU A 182 13.12 15.06 -8.79
CA GLU A 182 13.97 16.19 -8.38
C GLU A 182 14.49 16.04 -6.95
N LYS A 183 13.64 15.57 -6.03
CA LYS A 183 14.01 15.33 -4.64
C LYS A 183 15.01 14.17 -4.49
N SER A 184 14.87 13.13 -5.30
CA SER A 184 15.70 11.92 -5.22
C SER A 184 17.12 12.08 -5.81
N GLY A 185 17.35 13.13 -6.59
CA GLY A 185 18.63 13.42 -7.26
C GLY A 185 19.55 14.41 -6.54
N ASN A 186 19.10 14.97 -5.41
CA ASN A 186 19.88 15.89 -4.56
C ASN A 186 20.54 15.14 -3.40
#